data_AF-A0A9X0A1E4-F1
#
_entry.id   AF-A0A9X0A1E4-F1
#
_cell.length_a   1.000
_cell.length_b   1.000
_cell.length_c   1.000
_cell.angle_alpha   90.00
_cell.angle_beta   90.00
_cell.angle_gamma   90.00
#
_symmetry.space_group_name_H-M   'P 1'
#
loop_
_entity.id
_entity.type
_entity.pdbx_description
1 polymer ?
#
loop_
_entity_poly.entity_id
_entity_poly.type
_entity_poly.pdbx_seq_one_letter_code
_entity_poly.pdbx_strand_id
1 'polypeptide(L)'
;MLSQIWHEAEIILSYNKVIDLGGGVYCVTEFGNSVNVTVKGNSHNCKCRNFQSTAGLCSHVLAVADTMGTLAALLEKFNTKTNKASSILNANISKRAGEKPKEKKKRKGQNNVEQIPILEEIERPDNDIDCQKPLAFTEIWHNTNKFQVVFTKECTSKAQKCESCKVEFARGGVVCIPQDIAICHMERYFYPKKDANGKTTYEPTWKREIARFYCVKKECILRRHPYFWKGMVEVQDDVRQNLKEGHKKLLKEALHLSI
;
A
#
# COMPACT_ATOMS: atom_id res chain seq x y z
N MET A 1 21.15 3.25 23.83
CA MET A 1 21.75 2.94 22.51
C MET A 1 21.33 1.56 22.02
N LEU A 2 21.67 0.46 22.72
CA LEU A 2 21.18 -0.88 22.36
C LEU A 2 19.65 -1.02 22.33
N SER A 3 18.94 -0.47 23.33
CA SER A 3 17.47 -0.49 23.38
C SER A 3 16.80 0.24 22.21
N GLN A 4 17.39 1.33 21.72
CA GLN A 4 16.89 2.05 20.55
C GLN A 4 17.11 1.25 19.26
N ILE A 5 18.25 0.56 19.14
CA ILE A 5 18.57 -0.28 17.98
C ILE A 5 17.58 -1.47 17.89
N TRP A 6 17.28 -2.10 19.03
CA TRP A 6 16.29 -3.17 19.09
C TRP A 6 14.88 -2.67 18.75
N HIS A 7 14.51 -1.50 19.27
CA HIS A 7 13.22 -0.89 18.95
C HIS A 7 13.08 -0.54 17.46
N GLU A 8 14.12 0.02 16.83
CA GLU A 8 14.14 0.28 15.39
C GLU A 8 14.08 -1.02 14.57
N ALA A 9 14.74 -2.08 15.02
CA ALA A 9 14.67 -3.39 14.38
C ALA A 9 13.25 -3.99 14.47
N GLU A 10 12.60 -3.91 15.63
CA GLU A 10 11.22 -4.35 15.84
C GLU A 10 10.24 -3.59 14.93
N ILE A 11 10.40 -2.26 14.80
CA ILE A 11 9.60 -1.44 13.90
C ILE A 11 9.76 -1.94 12.46
N ILE A 12 11.00 -2.12 11.98
CA ILE A 12 11.26 -2.60 10.62
C ILE A 12 10.68 -4.00 10.38
N LEU A 13 10.77 -4.89 11.37
CA LEU A 13 10.24 -6.25 11.26
C LEU A 13 8.71 -6.27 11.28
N SER A 14 8.07 -5.42 12.09
CA SER A 14 6.61 -5.32 12.20
C SER A 14 5.93 -4.89 10.88
N TYR A 15 6.61 -4.11 10.05
CA TYR A 15 6.09 -3.69 8.74
C TYR A 15 6.35 -4.68 7.60
N ASN A 16 7.16 -5.72 7.83
CA ASN A 16 7.55 -6.70 6.83
C ASN A 16 6.83 -8.03 7.06
N LYS A 17 5.65 -8.21 6.45
CA LYS A 17 4.95 -9.49 6.48
C LYS A 17 5.64 -10.48 5.55
N VAL A 18 6.02 -11.65 6.09
CA VAL A 18 6.64 -12.74 5.34
C VAL A 18 5.58 -13.80 5.03
N ILE A 19 5.41 -14.10 3.75
CA ILE A 19 4.49 -15.13 3.26
C ILE A 19 5.33 -16.24 2.62
N ASP A 20 5.22 -17.47 3.12
CA ASP A 20 5.84 -18.63 2.51
C ASP A 20 5.09 -19.04 1.24
N LEU A 21 5.78 -19.05 0.10
CA LEU A 21 5.22 -19.47 -1.20
C LEU A 21 5.56 -20.93 -1.54
N GLY A 22 6.30 -21.63 -0.67
CA GLY A 22 6.79 -22.98 -0.89
C GLY A 22 8.09 -23.05 -1.69
N GLY A 23 8.80 -24.18 -1.60
CA GLY A 23 10.03 -24.42 -2.36
C GLY A 23 11.22 -23.54 -1.97
N GLY A 24 11.22 -22.98 -0.75
CA GLY A 24 12.26 -22.06 -0.27
C GLY A 24 12.13 -20.65 -0.84
N VAL A 25 10.94 -20.24 -1.30
CA VAL A 25 10.67 -18.87 -1.77
C VAL A 25 9.71 -18.18 -0.81
N TYR A 26 10.12 -17.01 -0.33
CA TYR A 26 9.35 -16.19 0.60
C TYR A 26 9.04 -14.85 -0.05
N CYS A 27 7.79 -14.42 0.04
CA CYS A 27 7.36 -13.09 -0.36
C CYS A 27 7.38 -12.19 0.88
N VAL A 28 8.19 -11.14 0.85
CA VAL A 28 8.21 -10.12 1.91
C VAL A 28 7.51 -8.88 1.40
N THR A 29 6.48 -8.42 2.10
CA THR A 29 5.73 -7.22 1.72
C THR A 29 6.24 -6.01 2.49
N GLU A 30 6.69 -4.97 1.79
CA GLU A 30 7.17 -3.70 2.34
C GLU A 30 6.36 -2.56 1.72
N PHE A 31 5.53 -1.86 2.51
CA PHE A 31 4.79 -0.64 2.12
C PHE A 31 4.17 -0.64 0.71
N GLY A 32 3.42 -1.69 0.37
CA GLY A 32 2.72 -1.80 -0.92
C GLY A 32 3.58 -2.32 -2.08
N ASN A 33 4.84 -2.65 -1.82
CA ASN A 33 5.68 -3.46 -2.69
C ASN A 33 5.84 -4.86 -2.09
N SER A 34 6.15 -5.83 -2.94
CA SER A 34 6.56 -7.17 -2.50
C SER A 34 7.88 -7.54 -3.14
N VAL A 35 8.74 -8.18 -2.36
CA VAL A 35 10.03 -8.67 -2.81
C VAL A 35 10.15 -10.13 -2.47
N ASN A 36 10.47 -10.94 -3.47
CA ASN A 36 10.74 -12.35 -3.26
C ASN A 36 12.18 -12.52 -2.75
N VAL A 37 12.28 -13.23 -1.64
CA VAL A 37 13.53 -13.73 -1.07
C VAL A 37 13.58 -15.22 -1.33
N THR A 38 14.65 -15.68 -1.95
CA THR A 38 14.87 -17.12 -2.19
C THR A 38 15.90 -17.62 -1.19
N VAL A 39 15.55 -18.70 -0.51
CA VAL A 39 16.38 -19.40 0.46
C VAL A 39 16.76 -20.77 -0.10
N LYS A 40 18.05 -20.99 -0.29
CA LYS A 40 18.62 -22.30 -0.68
C LYS A 40 19.63 -22.73 0.37
N GLY A 41 19.27 -23.70 1.19
CA GLY A 41 20.03 -24.04 2.40
C GLY A 41 20.16 -22.82 3.32
N ASN A 42 21.38 -22.44 3.70
CA ASN A 42 21.63 -21.24 4.52
C ASN A 42 21.91 -19.96 3.67
N SER A 43 21.72 -20.02 2.35
CA SER A 43 21.94 -18.87 1.47
C SER A 43 20.64 -18.15 1.18
N HIS A 44 20.64 -16.84 1.39
CA HIS A 44 19.50 -15.96 1.18
C HIS A 44 19.80 -15.04 0.00
N ASN A 45 18.87 -14.90 -0.93
CA ASN A 45 19.01 -14.04 -2.08
C ASN A 45 17.79 -13.14 -2.22
N CYS A 46 18.02 -11.84 -2.30
CA CYS A 46 16.97 -10.83 -2.45
C CYS A 46 17.31 -9.90 -3.61
N LYS A 47 16.31 -9.59 -4.45
CA LYS A 47 16.51 -8.70 -5.62
C LYS A 47 16.40 -7.21 -5.29
N CYS A 48 16.20 -6.83 -4.03
CA CYS A 48 16.09 -5.42 -3.68
C CYS A 48 17.43 -4.67 -3.83
N ARG A 49 17.35 -3.37 -4.09
CA ARG A 49 18.52 -2.48 -4.23
C ARG A 49 19.42 -2.50 -3.00
N ASN A 50 18.81 -2.55 -1.81
CA ASN A 50 19.55 -2.53 -0.56
C ASN A 50 20.43 -3.77 -0.40
N PHE A 51 19.93 -4.96 -0.76
CA PHE A 51 20.69 -6.22 -0.72
C PHE A 51 21.95 -6.18 -1.60
N GLN A 52 21.85 -5.55 -2.77
CA GLN A 52 22.99 -5.36 -3.67
C GLN A 52 24.02 -4.39 -3.10
N SER A 53 23.57 -3.30 -2.46
CA SER A 53 24.46 -2.28 -1.90
C SER A 53 25.17 -2.67 -0.60
N THR A 54 24.58 -3.57 0.19
CA THR A 54 25.09 -4.02 1.50
C THR A 54 25.74 -5.40 1.45
N ALA A 55 26.11 -5.85 0.25
CA ALA A 55 26.77 -7.13 0.02
C ALA A 55 26.02 -8.36 0.58
N GLY A 56 24.68 -8.32 0.56
CA GLY A 56 23.81 -9.44 0.88
C GLY A 56 22.95 -9.29 2.14
N LEU A 57 22.77 -8.08 2.69
CA LEU A 57 21.97 -7.84 3.89
C LEU A 57 20.88 -6.78 3.66
N CYS A 58 19.62 -7.14 3.74
CA CYS A 58 18.51 -6.18 3.67
C CYS A 58 17.43 -6.52 4.69
N SER A 59 16.55 -5.56 4.95
CA SER A 59 15.36 -5.73 5.79
C SER A 59 14.57 -7.00 5.43
N HIS A 60 14.36 -7.26 4.14
CA HIS A 60 13.65 -8.45 3.66
C HIS A 60 14.33 -9.77 4.06
N VAL A 61 15.66 -9.86 3.96
CA VAL A 61 16.41 -11.07 4.30
C VAL A 61 16.44 -11.28 5.81
N LEU A 62 16.55 -10.19 6.58
CA LEU A 62 16.48 -10.23 8.04
C LEU A 62 15.10 -10.71 8.50
N ALA A 63 14.02 -10.17 7.92
CA ALA A 63 12.66 -10.61 8.22
C ALA A 63 12.46 -12.10 7.94
N VAL A 64 12.89 -12.60 6.78
CA VAL A 64 12.77 -14.04 6.45
C VAL A 64 13.60 -14.91 7.38
N ALA A 65 14.84 -14.51 7.68
CA ALA A 65 15.71 -15.26 8.57
C ALA A 65 15.18 -15.32 10.01
N ASP A 66 14.55 -14.24 10.48
CA ASP A 66 13.88 -14.17 11.77
C ASP A 66 12.63 -15.07 11.82
N THR A 67 11.75 -14.99 10.81
CA THR A 67 10.58 -15.87 10.67
C THR A 67 10.96 -17.36 10.63
N MET A 68 12.12 -17.69 10.02
CA MET A 68 12.63 -19.06 9.95
C MET A 68 13.41 -19.50 11.20
N GLY A 69 13.66 -18.60 12.17
CA GLY A 69 14.50 -18.89 13.34
C GLY A 69 15.99 -19.10 13.00
N THR A 70 16.46 -18.66 11.84
CA THR A 70 17.84 -18.84 11.36
C THR A 70 18.67 -17.55 11.38
N LEU A 71 18.14 -16.49 11.97
CA LEU A 71 18.76 -15.16 12.03
C LEU A 71 20.16 -15.17 12.66
N ALA A 72 20.35 -15.88 13.78
CA ALA A 72 21.65 -15.97 14.45
C ALA A 72 22.73 -16.57 13.53
N ALA A 73 22.42 -17.67 12.83
CA ALA A 73 23.32 -18.32 11.90
C ALA A 73 23.63 -17.44 10.66
N LEU A 74 22.68 -16.59 10.24
CA LEU A 74 22.89 -15.61 9.17
C LEU A 74 23.86 -14.50 9.60
N LEU A 75 23.71 -13.99 10.82
CA LEU A 75 24.57 -12.95 11.37
C LEU A 75 26.00 -13.43 11.61
N GLU A 76 26.20 -14.65 12.13
CA GLU A 76 27.53 -15.24 12.30
C GLU A 76 28.28 -15.39 10.96
N LYS A 77 27.58 -15.86 9.92
CA LYS A 77 28.13 -15.95 8.55
C LYS A 77 28.43 -14.59 7.93
N PHE A 78 27.75 -13.54 8.36
CA PHE A 78 28.04 -12.19 7.90
C PHE A 78 29.27 -11.62 8.62
N ASN A 79 29.37 -11.81 9.94
CA ASN A 79 30.49 -11.34 10.76
C ASN A 79 31.84 -11.96 10.38
N THR A 80 31.84 -13.18 9.87
CA THR A 80 33.04 -13.88 9.39
C THR A 80 33.57 -13.38 8.04
N LYS A 81 32.78 -12.60 7.28
CA LYS A 81 33.21 -12.03 5.99
C LYS A 81 33.87 -10.67 6.21
N THR A 82 35.20 -10.64 6.17
CA THR A 82 35.99 -9.41 6.27
C THR A 82 35.61 -8.39 5.17
N ASN A 83 35.61 -7.10 5.53
CA ASN A 83 35.32 -5.94 4.66
C ASN A 83 33.86 -5.64 4.27
N LYS A 84 32.85 -6.31 4.85
CA LYS A 84 31.43 -6.01 4.52
C LYS A 84 30.73 -5.04 5.48
N ALA A 85 31.18 -4.90 6.72
CA ALA A 85 30.58 -3.96 7.68
C ALA A 85 30.70 -2.49 7.20
N SER A 86 31.83 -2.14 6.59
CA SER A 86 32.03 -0.81 5.99
C SER A 86 31.07 -0.53 4.82
N SER A 87 30.66 -1.56 4.06
CA SER A 87 29.68 -1.40 2.98
C SER A 87 28.29 -1.02 3.49
N ILE A 88 27.88 -1.54 4.66
CA ILE A 88 26.60 -1.18 5.30
C ILE A 88 26.66 0.25 5.83
N LEU A 89 27.74 0.60 6.54
CA LEU A 89 27.94 1.95 7.07
C LEU A 89 27.96 3.01 5.94
N ASN A 90 28.54 2.67 4.78
CA ASN A 90 28.66 3.57 3.65
C ASN A 90 27.44 3.54 2.69
N ALA A 91 26.56 2.54 2.77
CA ALA A 91 25.40 2.41 1.88
C ALA A 91 24.39 3.56 2.07
N ASN A 92 24.27 4.08 3.29
CA ASN A 92 23.38 5.21 3.63
C ASN A 92 24.09 6.57 3.64
N ILE A 93 25.40 6.63 3.41
CA ILE A 93 26.13 7.90 3.32
C ILE A 93 25.95 8.44 1.90
N SER A 94 25.22 9.55 1.78
CA SER A 94 25.09 10.29 0.53
C SER A 94 26.47 10.59 -0.06
N LYS A 95 26.71 10.19 -1.31
CA LYS A 95 27.97 10.46 -2.06
C LYS A 95 28.32 11.96 -2.24
N ARG A 96 27.53 12.87 -1.67
CA ARG A 96 27.74 14.34 -1.69
C ARG A 96 28.03 14.93 -0.31
N ALA A 97 28.41 14.11 0.66
CA ALA A 97 28.89 14.60 1.96
C ALA A 97 30.24 15.30 1.75
N GLY A 98 30.24 16.63 1.61
CA GLY A 98 31.43 17.47 1.43
C GLY A 98 31.31 18.59 0.39
N GLU A 99 30.26 18.61 -0.45
CA GLU A 99 30.05 19.72 -1.38
C GLU A 99 29.48 20.95 -0.67
N LYS A 100 30.05 22.15 -0.93
CA LYS A 100 29.49 23.43 -0.45
C LYS A 100 28.00 23.52 -0.82
N PRO A 101 27.14 23.99 0.10
CA PRO A 101 25.70 23.95 -0.10
C PRO A 101 25.32 24.90 -1.23
N LYS A 102 25.02 24.36 -2.42
CA LYS A 102 24.22 25.09 -3.40
C LYS A 102 22.83 25.25 -2.79
N GLU A 103 22.30 26.47 -2.73
CA GLU A 103 20.93 26.72 -2.30
C GLU A 103 19.97 25.83 -3.09
N LYS A 104 19.50 24.77 -2.43
CA LYS A 104 18.49 23.88 -3.00
C LYS A 104 17.14 24.54 -2.79
N LYS A 105 16.46 24.89 -3.89
CA LYS A 105 15.01 25.11 -3.86
C LYS A 105 14.35 23.95 -3.08
N LYS A 106 13.61 24.28 -2.02
CA LYS A 106 12.89 23.30 -1.20
C LYS A 106 12.02 22.41 -2.09
N ARG A 107 12.44 21.17 -2.32
CA ARG A 107 11.56 20.12 -2.82
C ARG A 107 10.66 19.68 -1.65
N LYS A 108 9.35 19.90 -1.75
CA LYS A 108 8.37 19.24 -0.88
C LYS A 108 8.28 17.77 -1.30
N GLY A 109 8.95 16.89 -0.57
CA GLY A 109 8.84 15.43 -0.73
C GLY A 109 8.60 14.78 0.64
N GLN A 110 7.65 13.86 0.70
CA GLN A 110 7.09 13.23 1.91
C GLN A 110 8.03 12.26 2.66
N ASN A 111 9.36 12.37 2.50
CA ASN A 111 10.30 11.38 3.04
C ASN A 111 10.82 11.66 4.47
N ASN A 112 10.29 12.67 5.17
CA ASN A 112 10.68 13.00 6.55
C ASN A 112 9.47 12.92 7.50
N VAL A 113 8.75 11.80 7.49
CA VAL A 113 7.77 11.51 8.53
C VAL A 113 8.46 10.58 9.53
N GLU A 114 8.64 11.04 10.76
CA GLU A 114 9.05 10.19 11.89
C GLU A 114 8.01 9.08 12.05
N GLN A 115 8.44 7.83 11.94
CA GLN A 115 7.55 6.67 12.06
C GLN A 115 7.33 6.36 13.53
N ILE A 116 6.06 6.35 13.94
CA ILE A 116 5.64 5.96 15.28
C ILE A 116 5.22 4.47 15.19
N PRO A 117 5.63 3.61 16.14
CA PRO A 117 5.23 2.20 16.15
C PRO A 117 3.72 2.07 16.10
N ILE A 118 3.22 1.12 15.29
CA ILE A 118 1.84 0.66 15.40
C ILE A 118 1.78 -0.14 16.71
N LEU A 119 1.41 0.53 17.81
CA LEU A 119 1.36 -0.07 19.15
C LEU A 119 0.32 -1.20 19.25
N GLU A 120 -0.70 -1.19 18.37
CA GLU A 120 -1.65 -2.27 18.23
C GLU A 120 -2.09 -2.32 16.76
N GLU A 121 -1.61 -3.33 16.03
CA GLU A 121 -2.35 -3.79 14.86
C GLU A 121 -3.57 -4.50 15.45
N ILE A 122 -4.73 -3.84 15.40
CA ILE A 122 -5.98 -4.54 15.69
C ILE A 122 -6.08 -5.59 14.59
N GLU A 123 -5.63 -6.81 14.86
CA GLU A 123 -5.90 -7.99 14.04
C GLU A 123 -7.42 -8.12 13.98
N ARG A 124 -8.00 -7.54 12.93
CA ARG A 124 -9.43 -7.61 12.70
C ARG A 124 -9.71 -8.86 11.90
N PRO A 125 -10.45 -9.84 12.45
CA PRO A 125 -10.81 -11.03 11.71
C PRO A 125 -11.53 -10.63 10.41
N ASP A 126 -11.35 -11.42 9.34
CA ASP A 126 -11.87 -11.11 8.00
C ASP A 126 -13.40 -10.89 7.93
N ASN A 127 -14.12 -11.31 8.99
CA ASN A 127 -15.55 -11.11 9.20
C ASN A 127 -15.97 -9.64 9.47
N ASP A 128 -15.04 -8.71 9.67
CA ASP A 128 -15.32 -7.32 10.09
C ASP A 128 -15.89 -6.38 9.01
N ILE A 129 -16.10 -6.84 7.76
CA ILE A 129 -16.90 -6.06 6.79
C ILE A 129 -18.38 -6.03 7.21
N ASP A 130 -18.82 -6.97 8.05
CA ASP A 130 -20.24 -7.18 8.35
C ASP A 130 -20.78 -6.25 9.45
N CYS A 131 -19.91 -5.73 10.33
CA CYS A 131 -20.31 -4.98 11.51
C CYS A 131 -19.26 -3.92 11.89
N GLN A 132 -19.12 -2.86 11.09
CA GLN A 132 -18.28 -1.74 11.50
C GLN A 132 -19.06 -0.74 12.37
N LYS A 133 -18.52 -0.44 13.56
CA LYS A 133 -18.90 0.78 14.30
C LYS A 133 -18.44 1.99 13.48
N PRO A 134 -19.26 3.04 13.29
CA PRO A 134 -18.86 4.22 12.54
C PRO A 134 -17.60 4.83 13.14
N LEU A 135 -16.47 4.72 12.43
CA LEU A 135 -15.30 5.52 12.74
C LEU A 135 -15.60 6.97 12.32
N ALA A 136 -15.22 7.93 13.16
CA ALA A 136 -15.42 9.34 12.85
C ALA A 136 -14.75 9.70 11.51
N PHE A 137 -15.43 10.51 10.69
CA PHE A 137 -14.88 10.98 9.42
C PHE A 137 -13.68 11.92 9.69
N THR A 138 -12.47 11.43 9.47
CA THR A 138 -11.24 12.20 9.68
C THR A 138 -10.81 13.07 8.49
N GLU A 139 -11.26 12.74 7.27
CA GLU A 139 -10.80 13.37 6.04
C GLU A 139 -11.95 14.01 5.26
N ILE A 140 -11.64 15.03 4.45
CA ILE A 140 -12.66 15.73 3.66
C ILE A 140 -13.41 14.79 2.71
N TRP A 141 -12.72 13.81 2.14
CA TRP A 141 -13.31 12.86 1.19
C TRP A 141 -14.13 11.76 1.86
N HIS A 142 -14.14 11.67 3.19
CA HIS A 142 -15.00 10.76 3.92
C HIS A 142 -16.44 11.28 3.93
N ASN A 143 -17.39 10.41 3.58
CA ASN A 143 -18.82 10.68 3.61
C ASN A 143 -19.64 9.37 3.63
N THR A 144 -20.97 9.51 3.68
CA THR A 144 -21.93 8.41 3.70
C THR A 144 -22.40 7.96 2.32
N ASN A 145 -21.83 8.50 1.23
CA ASN A 145 -22.24 8.13 -0.13
C ASN A 145 -21.98 6.64 -0.37
N LYS A 146 -22.82 6.04 -1.20
CA LYS A 146 -22.67 4.63 -1.56
C LYS A 146 -21.42 4.41 -2.42
N PHE A 147 -20.93 3.18 -2.36
CA PHE A 147 -19.85 2.65 -3.19
C PHE A 147 -20.50 1.87 -4.33
N GLN A 148 -20.51 2.44 -5.52
CA GLN A 148 -21.22 1.87 -6.66
C GLN A 148 -20.32 0.95 -7.47
N VAL A 149 -20.77 -0.26 -7.77
CA VAL A 149 -20.09 -1.13 -8.73
C VAL A 149 -20.35 -0.60 -10.13
N VAL A 150 -19.29 -0.35 -10.90
CA VAL A 150 -19.38 0.20 -12.27
C VAL A 150 -18.46 -0.54 -13.22
N PHE A 151 -18.85 -0.61 -14.50
CA PHE A 151 -17.94 -1.08 -15.55
C PHE A 151 -16.93 0.03 -15.91
N THR A 152 -15.65 -0.33 -15.94
CA THR A 152 -14.57 0.63 -16.26
C THR A 152 -14.71 1.20 -17.66
N LYS A 153 -15.29 0.43 -18.59
CA LYS A 153 -15.58 0.85 -19.97
C LYS A 153 -16.58 1.99 -20.06
N GLU A 154 -17.63 1.97 -19.26
CA GLU A 154 -18.64 3.04 -19.24
C GLU A 154 -18.08 4.33 -18.63
N CYS A 155 -17.10 4.19 -17.73
CA CYS A 155 -16.45 5.29 -17.04
C CYS A 155 -15.09 5.70 -17.64
N THR A 156 -14.73 5.27 -18.86
CA THR A 156 -13.35 5.33 -19.40
C THR A 156 -12.66 6.70 -19.28
N SER A 157 -13.39 7.81 -19.38
CA SER A 157 -12.83 9.16 -19.24
C SER A 157 -12.50 9.56 -17.79
N LYS A 158 -13.15 8.94 -16.80
CA LYS A 158 -13.03 9.24 -15.37
C LYS A 158 -12.30 8.13 -14.59
N ALA A 159 -12.54 6.87 -14.93
CA ALA A 159 -11.96 5.68 -14.30
C ALA A 159 -10.59 5.32 -14.91
N GLN A 160 -9.60 6.16 -14.66
CA GLN A 160 -8.26 5.95 -15.22
C GLN A 160 -7.42 4.97 -14.39
N LYS A 161 -7.46 5.09 -13.06
CA LYS A 161 -6.65 4.32 -12.12
C LYS A 161 -7.31 4.28 -10.75
N CYS A 162 -6.93 3.32 -9.94
CA CYS A 162 -7.40 3.24 -8.56
C CYS A 162 -6.79 4.36 -7.70
N GLU A 163 -7.61 5.02 -6.89
CA GLU A 163 -7.14 6.11 -6.03
C GLU A 163 -6.23 5.61 -4.89
N SER A 164 -6.32 4.34 -4.50
CA SER A 164 -5.54 3.79 -3.37
C SER A 164 -4.24 3.09 -3.78
N CYS A 165 -4.26 2.23 -4.80
CA CYS A 165 -3.07 1.51 -5.27
C CYS A 165 -2.41 2.15 -6.49
N LYS A 166 -3.05 3.16 -7.11
CA LYS A 166 -2.57 3.87 -8.31
C LYS A 166 -2.38 2.99 -9.55
N VAL A 167 -2.78 1.72 -9.51
CA VAL A 167 -2.81 0.81 -10.67
C VAL A 167 -3.86 1.28 -11.67
N GLU A 168 -3.51 1.28 -12.95
CA GLU A 168 -4.42 1.63 -14.02
C GLU A 168 -5.46 0.53 -14.24
N PHE A 169 -6.71 0.92 -14.49
CA PHE A 169 -7.73 -0.03 -14.89
C PHE A 169 -7.46 -0.53 -16.32
N ALA A 170 -7.92 -1.74 -16.64
CA ALA A 170 -7.79 -2.27 -17.99
C ALA A 170 -8.45 -1.31 -19.00
N ARG A 171 -7.68 -0.83 -19.97
CA ARG A 171 -8.15 0.06 -21.04
C ARG A 171 -8.03 -0.66 -22.39
N GLY A 172 -9.05 -0.50 -23.24
CA GLY A 172 -9.05 -1.01 -24.60
C GLY A 172 -10.25 -1.87 -24.97
N GLY A 173 -10.27 -2.36 -26.21
CA GLY A 173 -11.36 -3.16 -26.76
C GLY A 173 -11.52 -4.51 -26.05
N VAL A 174 -10.43 -5.11 -25.60
CA VAL A 174 -10.44 -6.43 -24.94
C VAL A 174 -10.98 -6.28 -23.51
N VAL A 175 -12.15 -6.87 -23.25
CA VAL A 175 -12.72 -6.99 -21.91
C VAL A 175 -11.93 -8.07 -21.16
N CYS A 176 -11.16 -7.70 -20.14
CA CYS A 176 -10.54 -8.67 -19.25
C CYS A 176 -11.48 -8.90 -18.08
N ILE A 177 -12.33 -9.92 -18.15
CA ILE A 177 -13.23 -10.31 -17.06
C ILE A 177 -12.41 -11.10 -16.03
N PRO A 178 -12.47 -10.78 -14.72
CA PRO A 178 -13.37 -9.83 -14.06
C PRO A 178 -12.76 -8.44 -13.77
N GLN A 179 -11.67 -8.05 -14.42
CA GLN A 179 -10.94 -6.79 -14.18
C GLN A 179 -11.54 -5.55 -14.88
N ASP A 180 -12.67 -5.70 -15.57
CA ASP A 180 -13.43 -4.63 -16.24
C ASP A 180 -14.48 -3.96 -15.33
N ILE A 181 -14.47 -4.25 -14.03
CA ILE A 181 -15.28 -3.57 -13.02
C ILE A 181 -14.42 -2.79 -12.01
N ALA A 182 -14.98 -1.73 -11.46
CA ALA A 182 -14.39 -0.91 -10.41
C ALA A 182 -15.46 -0.48 -9.39
N ILE A 183 -15.01 0.01 -8.24
CA ILE A 183 -15.87 0.64 -7.25
C ILE A 183 -15.77 2.16 -7.41
N CYS A 184 -16.88 2.83 -7.71
CA CYS A 184 -17.00 4.27 -7.77
C CYS A 184 -17.52 4.81 -6.44
N HIS A 185 -16.90 5.87 -5.92
CA HIS A 185 -17.38 6.59 -4.75
C HIS A 185 -17.28 8.10 -5.00
N MET A 186 -18.37 8.81 -4.69
CA MET A 186 -18.43 10.25 -4.82
C MET A 186 -17.78 10.89 -3.60
N GLU A 187 -16.58 11.45 -3.77
CA GLU A 187 -15.80 12.08 -2.71
C GLU A 187 -15.94 13.59 -2.73
N ARG A 188 -15.96 14.23 -1.55
CA ARG A 188 -15.74 15.67 -1.46
C ARG A 188 -14.27 15.99 -1.68
N TYR A 189 -13.99 17.19 -2.17
CA TYR A 189 -12.63 17.61 -2.48
C TYR A 189 -12.40 19.09 -2.21
N PHE A 190 -11.13 19.49 -2.16
CA PHE A 190 -10.76 20.90 -2.05
C PHE A 190 -10.96 21.62 -3.38
N TYR A 191 -11.67 22.74 -3.36
CA TYR A 191 -11.93 23.54 -4.55
C TYR A 191 -10.95 24.71 -4.67
N PRO A 192 -10.32 24.92 -5.84
CA PRO A 192 -9.47 26.08 -6.06
C PRO A 192 -10.34 27.34 -6.19
N LYS A 193 -10.13 28.30 -5.30
CA LYS A 193 -10.77 29.62 -5.29
C LYS A 193 -9.71 30.68 -5.48
N LYS A 194 -9.99 31.67 -6.33
CA LYS A 194 -9.10 32.82 -6.51
C LYS A 194 -9.51 33.91 -5.54
N ASP A 195 -8.57 34.35 -4.71
CA ASP A 195 -8.76 35.52 -3.87
C ASP A 195 -8.76 36.80 -4.72
N ALA A 196 -9.18 37.92 -4.15
CA ALA A 196 -9.18 39.24 -4.81
C ALA A 196 -7.80 39.64 -5.38
N ASN A 197 -6.72 39.08 -4.82
CA ASN A 197 -5.33 39.31 -5.24
C ASN A 197 -4.85 38.30 -6.29
N GLY A 198 -5.75 37.49 -6.88
CA GLY A 198 -5.43 36.50 -7.93
C GLY A 198 -4.73 35.23 -7.44
N LYS A 199 -4.49 35.09 -6.13
CA LYS A 199 -3.88 33.89 -5.52
C LYS A 199 -4.91 32.77 -5.43
N THR A 200 -4.56 31.57 -5.89
CA THR A 200 -5.42 30.38 -5.76
C THR A 200 -5.24 29.77 -4.36
N THR A 201 -6.31 29.77 -3.57
CA THR A 201 -6.45 29.05 -2.31
C THR A 201 -7.32 27.81 -2.52
N TYR A 202 -7.09 26.75 -1.75
CA TYR A 202 -7.86 25.51 -1.84
C TYR A 202 -8.78 25.43 -0.61
N GLU A 203 -10.08 25.62 -0.80
CA GLU A 203 -11.06 25.59 0.29
C GLU A 203 -11.79 24.24 0.31
N PRO A 204 -12.00 23.63 1.49
CA PRO A 204 -12.83 22.44 1.60
C PRO A 204 -14.27 22.82 1.26
N THR A 205 -14.91 22.10 0.33
CA THR A 205 -16.33 22.32 0.00
C THR A 205 -17.15 21.09 0.30
N TRP A 206 -18.25 21.27 1.02
CA TRP A 206 -19.22 20.21 1.29
C TRP A 206 -20.31 20.11 0.22
N LYS A 207 -20.32 21.04 -0.75
CA LYS A 207 -21.33 21.11 -1.82
C LYS A 207 -20.90 20.47 -3.13
N ARG A 208 -19.61 20.13 -3.29
CA ARG A 208 -19.08 19.56 -4.54
C ARG A 208 -18.40 18.24 -4.28
N GLU A 209 -18.68 17.30 -5.17
CA GLU A 209 -18.17 15.95 -5.10
C GLU A 209 -17.59 15.55 -6.46
N ILE A 210 -16.63 14.62 -6.42
CA ILE A 210 -15.96 14.06 -7.60
C ILE A 210 -15.95 12.54 -7.51
N ALA A 211 -16.22 11.89 -8.64
CA ALA A 211 -16.12 10.43 -8.73
C ALA A 211 -14.65 9.99 -8.56
N ARG A 212 -14.40 9.13 -7.58
CA ARG A 212 -13.15 8.39 -7.41
C ARG A 212 -13.39 6.91 -7.59
N PHE A 213 -12.38 6.23 -8.10
CA PHE A 213 -12.49 4.83 -8.51
C PHE A 213 -11.48 3.99 -7.73
N TYR A 214 -11.91 2.80 -7.33
CA TYR A 214 -11.16 1.84 -6.55
C TYR A 214 -11.17 0.48 -7.23
N CYS A 215 -10.11 -0.30 -7.04
CA CYS A 215 -10.14 -1.72 -7.36
C CYS A 215 -11.17 -2.41 -6.47
N VAL A 216 -11.72 -3.53 -6.97
CA VAL A 216 -12.54 -4.47 -6.17
C VAL A 216 -11.63 -5.27 -5.24
N LYS A 217 -11.02 -4.57 -4.29
CA LYS A 217 -10.10 -5.09 -3.27
C LYS A 217 -10.40 -4.38 -1.96
N LYS A 218 -10.67 -5.14 -0.90
CA LYS A 218 -10.97 -4.63 0.43
C LYS A 218 -9.89 -3.65 0.91
N GLU A 219 -8.62 -3.97 0.68
CA GLU A 219 -7.48 -3.16 1.11
C GLU A 219 -7.43 -1.80 0.40
N CYS A 220 -7.83 -1.77 -0.89
CA CYS A 220 -7.88 -0.51 -1.63
C CYS A 220 -8.95 0.42 -1.07
N ILE A 221 -10.11 -0.10 -0.66
CA ILE A 221 -11.19 0.73 -0.14
C ILE A 221 -10.86 1.15 1.31
N LEU A 222 -10.53 0.19 2.19
CA LEU A 222 -10.26 0.44 3.61
C LEU A 222 -9.08 1.38 3.86
N ARG A 223 -8.06 1.36 2.99
CA ARG A 223 -6.91 2.27 3.10
C ARG A 223 -7.34 3.75 3.11
N ARG A 224 -8.38 4.09 2.36
CA ARG A 224 -8.86 5.47 2.20
C ARG A 224 -10.21 5.72 2.85
N HIS A 225 -10.98 4.67 3.14
CA HIS A 225 -12.27 4.70 3.83
C HIS A 225 -12.30 3.64 4.92
N PRO A 226 -11.67 3.87 6.08
CA PRO A 226 -11.59 2.88 7.16
C PRO A 226 -12.95 2.46 7.75
N TYR A 227 -13.99 3.27 7.52
CA TYR A 227 -15.39 3.05 7.91
C TYR A 227 -16.22 2.28 6.87
N PHE A 228 -15.58 1.81 5.78
CA PHE A 228 -16.25 1.06 4.74
C PHE A 228 -16.72 -0.32 5.22
N TRP A 229 -18.00 -0.61 5.00
CA TRP A 229 -18.62 -1.91 5.27
C TRP A 229 -19.53 -2.33 4.08
N LYS A 230 -19.86 -3.62 3.96
CA LYS A 230 -20.48 -4.15 2.73
C LYS A 230 -21.81 -3.52 2.34
N GLY A 231 -22.63 -3.09 3.29
CA GLY A 231 -23.92 -2.43 2.99
C GLY A 231 -23.78 -0.96 2.56
N MET A 232 -22.55 -0.44 2.49
CA MET A 232 -22.28 0.78 1.72
C MET A 232 -22.12 0.51 0.24
N VAL A 233 -21.95 -0.75 -0.19
CA VAL A 233 -21.89 -1.09 -1.62
C VAL A 233 -23.30 -1.12 -2.21
N GLU A 234 -23.44 -0.48 -3.36
CA GLU A 234 -24.64 -0.46 -4.16
C GLU A 234 -24.33 -1.04 -5.54
N VAL A 235 -25.15 -1.98 -5.99
CA VAL A 235 -25.10 -2.53 -7.35
C VAL A 235 -26.41 -2.16 -8.01
N GLN A 236 -26.37 -1.28 -9.00
CA GLN A 236 -27.56 -0.90 -9.75
C GLN A 236 -28.09 -2.09 -10.56
N ASP A 237 -29.39 -2.12 -10.82
CA ASP A 237 -30.05 -3.28 -11.45
C ASP A 237 -29.53 -3.57 -12.87
N ASP A 238 -29.25 -2.52 -13.63
CA ASP A 238 -28.64 -2.59 -14.97
C ASP A 238 -27.22 -3.20 -14.90
N VAL A 239 -26.42 -2.80 -13.92
CA VAL A 239 -25.10 -3.42 -13.67
C VAL A 239 -25.28 -4.86 -13.27
N ARG A 240 -26.18 -5.15 -12.32
CA ARG A 240 -26.43 -6.50 -11.77
C ARG A 240 -26.82 -7.49 -12.85
N GLN A 241 -27.67 -7.10 -13.80
CA GLN A 241 -28.08 -7.94 -14.93
C GLN A 241 -26.92 -8.25 -15.89
N ASN A 242 -25.96 -7.34 -16.01
CA ASN A 242 -24.79 -7.49 -16.89
C ASN A 242 -23.58 -8.16 -16.21
N LEU A 243 -23.62 -8.39 -14.89
CA LEU A 243 -22.55 -9.09 -14.19
C LEU A 243 -22.45 -10.56 -14.62
N LYS A 244 -21.30 -10.94 -15.16
CA LYS A 244 -20.96 -12.33 -15.47
C LYS A 244 -20.51 -13.07 -14.21
N GLU A 245 -20.45 -14.40 -14.29
CA GLU A 245 -20.08 -15.26 -13.16
C GLU A 245 -18.71 -14.90 -12.56
N GLY A 246 -17.74 -14.54 -13.40
CA GLY A 246 -16.43 -14.06 -12.95
C GLY A 246 -16.51 -12.78 -12.09
N HIS A 247 -17.41 -11.85 -12.44
CA HIS A 247 -17.63 -10.63 -11.64
C HIS A 247 -18.27 -10.96 -10.29
N LYS A 248 -19.30 -11.81 -10.30
CA LYS A 248 -20.01 -12.23 -9.09
C LYS A 248 -19.07 -12.93 -8.12
N LYS A 249 -18.23 -13.84 -8.64
CA LYS A 249 -17.18 -14.51 -7.87
C LYS A 249 -16.20 -13.50 -7.26
N LEU A 250 -15.70 -12.55 -8.04
CA LEU A 250 -14.79 -11.52 -7.53
C LEU A 250 -15.43 -10.66 -6.43
N LEU A 251 -16.67 -10.21 -6.62
CA LEU A 251 -17.40 -9.38 -5.64
C LEU A 251 -17.71 -10.15 -4.34
N LYS A 252 -18.03 -11.44 -4.46
CA LYS A 252 -18.24 -12.34 -3.32
C LYS A 252 -16.95 -12.59 -2.55
N GLU A 253 -15.86 -12.91 -3.24
CA GLU A 253 -14.56 -13.22 -2.62
C GLU A 253 -13.90 -11.98 -2.00
N ALA A 254 -13.92 -10.84 -2.70
CA ALA A 254 -13.19 -9.65 -2.26
C ALA A 254 -13.97 -8.76 -1.27
N LEU A 255 -15.30 -8.73 -1.37
CA LEU A 255 -16.15 -7.79 -0.62
C LEU A 255 -17.28 -8.48 0.16
N HIS A 256 -17.36 -9.81 0.13
CA HIS A 256 -18.41 -10.61 0.80
C HIS A 256 -19.84 -10.21 0.40
N LEU A 257 -20.01 -9.76 -0.85
CA LEU A 257 -21.31 -9.37 -1.38
C LEU A 257 -22.11 -10.62 -1.80
N SER A 258 -23.39 -10.65 -1.43
CA SER A 258 -24.35 -11.66 -1.90
C SER A 258 -25.14 -11.05 -3.05
N ILE A 259 -24.80 -11.39 -4.29
CA ILE A 259 -25.33 -10.78 -5.53
C ILE A 259 -25.99 -11.82 -6.41
#